data_AF-A0A382LT73-F1
#
_entry.id   AF-A0A382LT73-F1
#
_cell.length_a   1.000
_cell.length_b   1.000
_cell.length_c   1.000
_cell.angle_alpha   90.00
_cell.angle_beta   90.00
_cell.angle_gamma   90.00
#
_symmetry.space_group_name_H-M   'P 1'
#
loop_
_entity.id
_entity.type
_entity.pdbx_description
1 polymer ?
#
loop_
_entity_poly.entity_id
_entity_poly.type
_entity_poly.pdbx_seq_one_letter_code
_entity_poly.pdbx_strand_id
1 'polypeptide(L)'
;MDIILEKATELGVKTIQPLLLDHCVKTKLNRDRAERIIIAAAKQTGRSLFPKVYEPRSLSDWLSDHYSELSIACYMNGKNLMSDVIADDQKTINIIIGPEGDFSNFCHSYSKQ
;
A
#
# COMPACT_ATOMS: atom_id res chain seq x y z
N MET A 1 -4.86 -10.50 4.31
CA MET A 1 -5.21 -9.11 4.70
C MET A 1 -4.75 -8.83 6.12
N ASP A 2 -5.16 -9.62 7.11
CA ASP A 2 -4.79 -9.38 8.51
C ASP A 2 -3.28 -9.24 8.75
N ILE A 3 -2.47 -10.17 8.21
CA ILE A 3 -1.01 -10.10 8.30
C ILE A 3 -0.41 -8.84 7.66
N ILE A 4 -1.03 -8.31 6.60
CA ILE A 4 -0.58 -7.08 5.93
C ILE A 4 -0.83 -5.89 6.85
N LEU A 5 -2.01 -5.81 7.46
CA LEU A 5 -2.35 -4.75 8.40
C LEU A 5 -1.44 -4.77 9.63
N GLU A 6 -1.19 -5.98 10.17
CA GLU A 6 -0.27 -6.18 11.29
C GLU A 6 1.15 -5.71 10.94
N LYS A 7 1.77 -6.28 9.89
CA LYS A 7 3.15 -5.98 9.54
C LYS A 7 3.36 -4.56 9.06
N ALA A 8 2.42 -3.99 8.31
CA ALA A 8 2.49 -2.59 7.91
C ALA A 8 2.47 -1.67 9.15
N THR A 9 1.64 -1.99 10.15
CA THR A 9 1.59 -1.25 11.41
C THR A 9 2.91 -1.35 12.17
N GLU A 10 3.49 -2.56 12.28
CA GLU A 10 4.79 -2.77 12.92
C GLU A 10 5.88 -1.94 12.22
N LEU A 11 5.90 -1.97 10.89
CA LEU A 11 6.98 -1.41 10.07
C LEU A 11 7.07 0.12 10.05
N GLY A 12 5.99 0.86 10.25
CA GLY A 12 6.13 2.32 10.08
C GLY A 12 4.93 3.06 9.57
N VAL A 13 4.05 2.38 8.85
CA VAL A 13 3.29 3.09 7.82
C VAL A 13 2.35 4.13 8.43
N LYS A 14 2.25 5.28 7.77
CA LYS A 14 1.37 6.36 8.19
C LYS A 14 -0.08 6.10 7.78
N THR A 15 -0.27 5.50 6.61
CA THR A 15 -1.59 5.24 6.05
C THR A 15 -1.60 3.91 5.30
N ILE A 16 -2.78 3.28 5.23
CA ILE A 16 -3.03 2.06 4.46
C ILE A 16 -4.24 2.33 3.56
N GLN A 17 -4.02 2.23 2.25
CA GLN A 17 -5.04 2.39 1.23
C GLN A 17 -5.32 1.04 0.55
N PRO A 18 -6.45 0.38 0.83
CA PRO A 18 -6.87 -0.76 0.04
C PRO A 18 -7.15 -0.30 -1.40
N LEU A 19 -6.58 -1.02 -2.37
CA LEU A 19 -6.80 -0.75 -3.80
C LEU A 19 -7.60 -1.89 -4.42
N LEU A 20 -8.59 -1.53 -5.21
CA LEU A 20 -9.39 -2.46 -6.00
C LEU A 20 -8.67 -2.68 -7.34
N LEU A 21 -8.16 -3.90 -7.54
CA LEU A 21 -7.45 -4.32 -8.75
C LEU A 21 -8.19 -5.49 -9.43
N ASP A 22 -7.97 -5.69 -10.72
CA ASP A 22 -8.66 -6.70 -11.53
C ASP A 22 -8.56 -8.13 -10.96
N HIS A 23 -7.42 -8.44 -10.32
CA HIS A 23 -7.14 -9.75 -9.71
C HIS A 23 -7.32 -9.78 -8.19
N CYS A 24 -8.01 -8.80 -7.59
CA CYS A 24 -8.29 -8.81 -6.16
C CYS A 24 -9.46 -9.75 -5.81
N VAL A 25 -9.15 -10.83 -5.10
CA VAL A 25 -10.14 -11.80 -4.59
C VAL A 25 -11.04 -11.21 -3.50
N LYS A 26 -10.56 -10.21 -2.74
CA LYS A 26 -11.31 -9.55 -1.66
C LYS A 26 -11.53 -8.07 -1.95
N THR A 27 -12.77 -7.69 -2.17
CA THR A 27 -13.19 -6.31 -2.47
C THR A 27 -13.70 -5.52 -1.27
N LYS A 28 -13.98 -6.21 -0.15
CA LYS A 28 -14.50 -5.58 1.08
C LYS A 28 -13.50 -5.68 2.22
N LEU A 29 -13.22 -4.53 2.83
CA LEU A 29 -12.49 -4.43 4.08
C LEU A 29 -13.50 -4.38 5.24
N ASN A 30 -13.38 -5.28 6.21
CA ASN A 30 -14.09 -5.15 7.48
C ASN A 30 -13.32 -4.17 8.37
N ARG A 31 -13.83 -2.93 8.50
CA ARG A 31 -13.18 -1.86 9.26
C ARG A 31 -12.96 -2.23 10.72
N ASP A 32 -13.98 -2.73 11.40
CA ASP A 32 -13.89 -3.10 12.82
C ASP A 32 -12.78 -4.14 13.06
N ARG A 33 -12.65 -5.11 12.14
CA ARG A 33 -11.57 -6.11 12.20
C ARG A 33 -10.21 -5.46 11.96
N ALA A 34 -10.11 -4.59 10.96
CA ALA A 34 -8.86 -3.91 10.62
C ALA A 34 -8.36 -3.02 11.77
N GLU A 35 -9.25 -2.25 12.39
CA GLU A 35 -8.94 -1.41 13.55
C GLU A 35 -8.44 -2.23 14.73
N ARG A 36 -9.08 -3.37 15.05
CA ARG A 36 -8.63 -4.26 16.13
C ARG A 36 -7.22 -4.79 15.88
N ILE A 37 -6.90 -5.17 14.64
CA ILE A 37 -5.57 -5.67 14.27
C ILE A 37 -4.52 -4.57 14.43
N ILE A 38 -4.82 -3.36 13.93
CA ILE A 38 -3.91 -2.21 14.02
C ILE A 38 -3.66 -1.84 15.49
N ILE A 39 -4.70 -1.77 16.31
CA ILE A 39 -4.56 -1.48 17.74
C ILE A 39 -3.71 -2.54 18.44
N ALA A 40 -3.92 -3.82 18.14
CA ALA A 40 -3.13 -4.90 18.71
C ALA A 40 -1.65 -4.82 18.31
N ALA A 41 -1.36 -4.64 17.01
CA ALA A 41 0.00 -4.55 16.49
C ALA A 41 0.75 -3.31 17.01
N ALA A 42 0.09 -2.15 17.05
CA ALA A 42 0.66 -0.92 17.59
C ALA A 42 0.97 -1.04 19.09
N LYS A 43 0.10 -1.70 19.88
CA LYS A 43 0.36 -1.96 21.31
C LYS A 43 1.57 -2.88 21.51
N GLN A 44 1.69 -3.94 20.72
CA GLN A 44 2.80 -4.89 20.83
C GLN A 44 4.15 -4.25 20.49
N THR A 45 4.15 -3.27 19.58
CA THR A 45 5.36 -2.55 19.15
C THR A 45 5.63 -1.26 19.93
N GLY A 46 4.78 -0.90 20.89
CA GLY A 46 4.92 0.34 21.68
C GLY A 46 4.72 1.62 20.87
N ARG A 47 4.03 1.54 19.72
CA ARG A 47 3.81 2.69 18.84
C ARG A 47 2.69 3.59 19.35
N SER A 48 2.92 4.90 19.27
CA SER A 48 1.91 5.94 19.55
C SER A 48 1.15 6.40 18.30
N LEU A 49 1.62 6.02 17.11
CA LEU A 49 1.03 6.38 15.83
C LEU A 49 0.35 5.15 15.20
N PHE A 50 -0.96 5.25 15.06
CA PHE A 50 -1.79 4.23 14.41
C PHE A 50 -1.96 4.59 12.93
N PRO A 51 -1.67 3.67 12.00
CA PRO A 51 -1.94 3.91 10.59
C PRO A 51 -3.42 4.18 10.36
N LYS A 52 -3.72 5.22 9.56
CA LYS A 52 -5.08 5.48 9.09
C LYS A 52 -5.42 4.53 7.95
N VAL A 53 -6.53 3.81 8.06
CA VAL A 53 -7.03 2.94 6.99
C VAL A 53 -8.15 3.64 6.23
N TYR A 54 -8.01 3.73 4.90
CA TYR A 54 -9.01 4.34 4.02
C TYR A 54 -9.99 3.32 3.44
N GLU A 55 -11.09 3.81 2.88
CA GLU A 55 -12.00 2.97 2.09
C GLU A 55 -11.32 2.45 0.83
N PRO A 56 -11.65 1.23 0.36
CA PRO A 56 -11.20 0.74 -0.93
C PRO A 56 -11.56 1.70 -2.06
N ARG A 57 -10.59 1.99 -2.92
CA ARG A 57 -10.76 2.81 -4.13
C ARG A 57 -10.02 2.20 -5.32
N SER A 58 -10.32 2.65 -6.53
CA SER A 58 -9.62 2.19 -7.73
C SER A 58 -8.17 2.68 -7.75
N LEU A 59 -7.29 1.93 -8.41
CA LEU A 59 -5.90 2.35 -8.61
C LEU A 59 -5.81 3.65 -9.42
N SER A 60 -6.62 3.80 -10.47
CA SER A 60 -6.63 4.99 -11.33
C SER A 60 -6.98 6.25 -10.54
N ASP A 61 -8.02 6.18 -9.71
CA ASP A 61 -8.39 7.32 -8.87
C ASP A 61 -7.26 7.63 -7.91
N TRP A 62 -6.69 6.60 -7.26
CA TRP A 62 -5.63 6.80 -6.28
C TRP A 62 -4.38 7.45 -6.89
N LEU A 63 -3.95 6.99 -8.07
CA LEU A 63 -2.83 7.59 -8.80
C LEU A 63 -3.10 9.05 -9.18
N SER A 64 -4.35 9.40 -9.53
CA SER A 64 -4.68 10.79 -9.86
C SER A 64 -4.50 11.76 -8.69
N ASP A 65 -4.69 11.28 -7.45
CA ASP A 65 -4.48 12.10 -6.24
C ASP A 65 -3.00 12.19 -5.82
N HIS A 66 -2.17 11.19 -6.21
CA HIS A 66 -0.78 11.05 -5.76
C HIS A 66 0.22 11.19 -6.92
N TYR A 67 -0.19 11.82 -8.03
CA TYR A 67 0.61 11.94 -9.25
C TYR A 67 1.96 12.66 -9.06
N SER A 68 2.07 13.51 -8.03
CA SER A 68 3.29 14.26 -7.70
C SER A 68 4.16 13.57 -6.65
N GLU A 69 3.75 12.40 -6.15
CA GLU A 69 4.46 11.67 -5.11
C GLU A 69 5.20 10.46 -5.68
N LEU A 70 6.32 10.07 -5.05
CA LEU A 70 7.03 8.87 -5.45
C LEU A 70 6.20 7.62 -5.13
N SER A 71 5.75 6.95 -6.17
CA SER A 71 4.98 5.71 -6.07
C SER A 71 5.77 4.54 -6.62
N ILE A 72 6.07 3.56 -5.76
CA ILE A 72 6.84 2.36 -6.10
C ILE A 72 5.89 1.17 -6.13
N ALA A 73 5.69 0.59 -7.32
CA ALA A 73 4.95 -0.65 -7.48
C ALA A 73 5.89 -1.86 -7.37
N CYS A 74 5.63 -2.73 -6.40
CA CYS A 74 6.38 -3.97 -6.21
C CYS A 74 5.76 -5.09 -7.04
N TYR A 75 6.45 -5.52 -8.10
CA TYR A 75 6.06 -6.62 -8.97
C TYR A 75 7.24 -7.58 -9.19
N MET A 76 6.95 -8.86 -9.48
CA MET A 76 7.96 -9.93 -9.47
C MET A 76 9.09 -9.74 -10.49
N ASN A 77 8.81 -9.05 -11.60
CA ASN A 77 9.77 -8.81 -12.68
C ASN A 77 10.38 -7.39 -12.64
N GLY A 78 10.36 -6.74 -11.47
CA GLY A 78 10.99 -5.44 -11.24
C GLY A 78 12.50 -5.49 -11.50
N LYS A 79 13.01 -4.52 -12.26
CA LYS A 79 14.46 -4.44 -12.59
C LYS A 79 15.23 -3.46 -11.71
N ASN A 80 14.53 -2.53 -11.06
CA ASN A 80 15.14 -1.47 -10.26
C ASN A 80 15.14 -1.88 -8.79
N LEU A 81 16.22 -1.57 -8.07
CA LEU A 81 16.25 -1.68 -6.61
C LEU A 81 15.54 -0.46 -6.00
N MET A 82 14.88 -0.65 -4.86
CA MET A 82 14.27 0.47 -4.12
C MET A 82 15.28 1.57 -3.77
N SER A 83 16.52 1.18 -3.46
CA SER A 83 17.62 2.10 -3.16
C SER A 83 17.98 3.04 -4.31
N ASP A 84 17.70 2.63 -5.54
CA ASP A 84 18.08 3.40 -6.73
C ASP A 84 17.01 4.44 -7.10
N VAL A 85 15.80 4.30 -6.53
CA VAL A 85 14.62 5.09 -6.85
C VAL A 85 14.28 6.08 -5.74
N ILE A 86 14.60 5.75 -4.50
CA ILE A 86 14.32 6.60 -3.34
C ILE A 86 15.43 7.65 -3.21
N ALA A 87 15.10 8.91 -3.52
CA ALA A 87 15.99 10.04 -3.27
C ALA A 87 15.92 10.52 -1.80
N ASP A 88 17.01 11.08 -1.31
CA ASP A 88 17.15 11.52 0.10
C ASP A 88 16.19 12.67 0.49
N ASP A 89 15.67 13.42 -0.47
CA ASP A 89 14.75 14.55 -0.25
C ASP A 89 13.26 14.16 -0.29
N GLN A 90 12.95 12.88 -0.50
CA GLN A 90 11.57 12.40 -0.61
C GLN A 90 10.86 12.45 0.74
N LYS A 91 9.81 13.28 0.81
CA LYS A 91 8.98 13.44 2.02
C LYS A 91 7.90 12.38 2.17
N THR A 92 7.41 11.87 1.04
CA THR A 92 6.33 10.88 0.97
C THR A 92 6.69 9.82 -0.05
N ILE A 93 6.61 8.56 0.35
CA ILE A 93 6.83 7.41 -0.52
C ILE A 93 5.62 6.50 -0.39
N ASN A 94 5.03 6.16 -1.52
CA ASN A 94 3.95 5.19 -1.60
C ASN A 94 4.51 3.86 -2.08
N ILE A 95 4.21 2.79 -1.35
CA ILE A 95 4.56 1.42 -1.73
C ILE A 95 3.28 0.71 -2.11
N ILE A 96 3.17 0.33 -3.39
CA ILE A 96 2.02 -0.37 -3.94
C ILE A 96 2.37 -1.85 -4.04
N ILE A 97 1.61 -2.67 -3.32
CA ILE A 97 1.74 -4.13 -3.38
C ILE A 97 0.61 -4.69 -4.25
N GLY A 98 1.00 -5.38 -5.33
CA GLY A 98 0.06 -6.01 -6.26
C GLY A 98 -0.68 -7.22 -5.66
N PRO A 99 -1.71 -7.72 -6.35
CA PRO A 99 -2.42 -8.92 -5.95
C PRO A 99 -1.58 -10.18 -6.26
N GLU A 100 -2.01 -11.33 -5.75
CA GLU A 100 -1.33 -12.63 -5.94
C GLU A 100 -1.15 -13.01 -7.43
N GLY A 101 -1.99 -12.47 -8.32
CA GLY A 101 -1.93 -12.65 -9.78
C GLY A 101 -1.07 -11.63 -10.53
N ASP A 102 -0.27 -10.82 -9.81
CA ASP A 102 0.51 -9.70 -10.34
C ASP A 102 -0.37 -8.56 -10.93
N PHE A 103 0.26 -7.45 -11.29
CA PHE A 103 -0.39 -6.34 -11.97
C PHE A 103 -0.79 -6.73 -13.39
N SER A 104 -2.04 -6.46 -13.78
CA SER A 104 -2.48 -6.65 -15.16
C SER A 104 -1.68 -5.76 -16.13
N ASN A 105 -1.67 -6.09 -17.43
CA ASN A 105 -1.03 -5.24 -18.45
C ASN A 105 -1.57 -3.79 -18.43
N PHE A 106 -2.81 -3.60 -18.00
CA PHE A 106 -3.44 -2.29 -17.83
C PHE A 106 -2.81 -1.51 -16.66
N CYS A 107 -2.47 -2.17 -15.56
CA CYS A 107 -1.76 -1.54 -14.45
C CYS A 107 -0.31 -1.13 -14.84
N HIS A 108 0.34 -1.87 -15.74
CA HIS A 108 1.68 -1.55 -16.24
C HIS A 108 1.73 -0.25 -17.07
N SER A 109 0.62 0.18 -17.70
CA SER A 109 0.60 1.48 -18.39
C SER A 109 0.64 2.66 -17.42
N TYR A 110 0.17 2.47 -16.18
CA TYR A 110 0.20 3.50 -15.15
C TYR A 110 1.54 3.58 -14.41
N SER A 111 2.31 2.49 -14.35
CA SER A 111 3.62 2.48 -13.68
C SER A 111 4.77 3.07 -14.51
N LYS A 112 4.51 3.41 -15.79
CA LYS A 112 5.49 4.00 -16.71
C LYS A 112 5.33 5.52 -16.91
N GLN A 113 4.31 6.11 -16.28
CA GLN A 113 4.18 7.57 -16.17
C GLN A 113 4.92 8.04 -14.92
#